data_AF-A0A1F5YFL8-F1
#
_entry.id   AF-A0A1F5YFL8-F1
#
_cell.length_a   1.000
_cell.length_b   1.000
_cell.length_c   1.000
_cell.angle_alpha   90.00
_cell.angle_beta   90.00
_cell.angle_gamma   90.00
#
_symmetry.space_group_name_H-M   'P 1'
#
loop_
_entity.id
_entity.type
_entity.pdbx_description
1 polymer ?
#
loop_
_entity_poly.entity_id
_entity_poly.type
_entity_poly.pdbx_seq_one_letter_code
_entity_poly.pdbx_strand_id
1 'polypeptide(L)'
;MPTFWNKLARPEFVAGHYRGIILTAVLINTTLIVFLVVYIWTYGLELHGARQMAGQGFPGGKETLLPVEMTVQADRIIVWSKPGGVNKGASSRGILEKGEKVQVLDRVEFEGAIWLEVALVGRRGWGKAEGLN
;
A
#
# COMPACT_ATOMS: atom_id res chain seq x y z
N MET A 1 -17.11 -62.10 -31.24
CA MET A 1 -16.44 -60.80 -31.01
C MET A 1 -17.14 -60.08 -29.87
N PRO A 2 -16.44 -59.69 -28.78
CA PRO A 2 -17.08 -58.86 -27.77
C PRO A 2 -17.30 -57.46 -28.34
N THR A 3 -18.54 -57.00 -28.35
CA THR A 3 -18.96 -55.66 -28.79
C THR A 3 -18.28 -54.57 -27.95
N PHE A 4 -18.07 -53.38 -28.53
CA PHE A 4 -17.47 -52.21 -27.86
C PHE A 4 -18.07 -51.93 -26.46
N TRP A 5 -19.39 -52.12 -26.33
CA TRP A 5 -20.14 -51.99 -25.09
C TRP A 5 -19.72 -52.98 -23.98
N ASN A 6 -19.31 -54.21 -24.35
CA ASN A 6 -18.82 -55.22 -23.41
C ASN A 6 -17.40 -54.96 -22.88
N LYS A 7 -16.66 -54.00 -23.46
CA LYS A 7 -15.37 -53.53 -22.92
C LYS A 7 -15.54 -52.44 -21.86
N LEU A 8 -16.57 -51.59 -22.01
CA LEU A 8 -16.87 -50.49 -21.08
C LEU A 8 -17.44 -50.98 -19.73
N ALA A 9 -18.15 -52.11 -19.73
CA ALA A 9 -18.76 -52.68 -18.53
C ALA A 9 -17.80 -53.52 -17.67
N ARG A 10 -16.52 -53.67 -18.06
CA ARG A 10 -15.55 -54.43 -17.26
C ARG A 10 -15.19 -53.63 -16.00
N PRO A 11 -15.32 -54.22 -14.80
CA PRO A 11 -15.08 -53.52 -13.54
C PRO A 11 -13.66 -52.93 -13.45
N GLU A 12 -12.67 -53.54 -14.09
CA GLU A 12 -11.30 -53.02 -14.18
C GLU A 12 -11.20 -51.73 -15.01
N PHE A 13 -11.96 -51.62 -16.10
CA PHE A 13 -11.99 -50.42 -16.95
C PHE A 13 -12.68 -49.27 -16.21
N VAL A 14 -13.79 -49.57 -15.52
CA VAL A 14 -14.54 -48.62 -14.69
C VAL A 14 -13.67 -48.12 -13.53
N ALA A 15 -13.01 -49.01 -12.80
CA ALA A 15 -12.13 -48.65 -11.69
C ALA A 15 -10.90 -47.83 -12.14
N GLY A 16 -10.31 -48.17 -13.30
CA GLY A 16 -9.22 -47.39 -13.90
C GLY A 16 -9.65 -45.99 -14.34
N HIS A 17 -10.85 -45.87 -14.92
CA HIS A 17 -11.41 -44.60 -15.35
C HIS A 17 -11.72 -43.67 -14.16
N TYR A 18 -12.34 -44.18 -13.09
CA TYR A 18 -12.58 -43.40 -11.87
C TYR A 18 -11.27 -42.99 -11.17
N ARG A 19 -10.25 -43.86 -11.14
CA ARG A 19 -8.92 -43.49 -10.63
C ARG A 19 -8.29 -42.36 -11.44
N GLY A 20 -8.40 -42.39 -12.77
CA GLY A 20 -7.92 -41.31 -13.64
C GLY A 20 -8.59 -39.97 -13.34
N ILE A 21 -9.93 -39.96 -13.24
CA ILE A 21 -10.70 -38.74 -12.93
C ILE A 21 -10.32 -38.17 -11.56
N ILE A 22 -10.21 -39.02 -10.54
CA ILE A 22 -9.83 -38.58 -9.19
C ILE A 22 -8.41 -38.01 -9.21
N LEU A 23 -7.46 -38.66 -9.88
CA LEU A 23 -6.08 -38.20 -9.97
C LEU A 23 -5.99 -36.83 -10.67
N THR A 24 -6.72 -36.66 -11.77
CA THR A 24 -6.79 -35.38 -12.51
C THR A 24 -7.42 -34.28 -11.65
N ALA A 25 -8.49 -34.58 -10.91
CA ALA A 25 -9.14 -33.60 -10.02
C ALA A 25 -8.21 -33.18 -8.88
N VAL A 26 -7.46 -34.12 -8.29
CA VAL A 26 -6.46 -33.84 -7.24
C VAL A 26 -5.33 -32.96 -7.80
N LEU A 27 -4.82 -33.26 -8.99
CA LEU A 27 -3.80 -32.46 -9.66
C LEU A 27 -4.27 -31.02 -9.89
N ILE A 28 -5.45 -30.83 -10.49
CA ILE A 28 -6.02 -29.50 -10.75
C ILE A 28 -6.19 -28.72 -9.45
N ASN A 29 -6.79 -29.33 -8.42
CA ASN A 29 -6.99 -28.66 -7.14
C ASN A 29 -5.67 -28.29 -6.47
N THR A 30 -4.67 -29.19 -6.52
CA THR A 30 -3.35 -28.91 -5.93
C THR A 30 -2.67 -27.76 -6.67
N THR A 31 -2.71 -27.75 -8.02
CA THR A 31 -2.16 -26.65 -8.82
C THR A 31 -2.85 -25.32 -8.53
N LEU A 32 -4.18 -25.31 -8.41
CA LEU A 32 -4.94 -24.10 -8.07
C LEU A 32 -4.59 -23.59 -6.66
N ILE A 33 -4.45 -24.48 -5.68
CA ILE A 33 -4.06 -24.12 -4.31
C ILE A 33 -2.65 -23.53 -4.30
N VAL A 34 -1.69 -24.17 -4.97
CA VAL A 34 -0.32 -23.66 -5.07
C VAL A 34 -0.31 -22.29 -5.75
N PHE A 35 -1.04 -22.12 -6.85
CA PHE A 35 -1.13 -20.85 -7.56
C PHE A 35 -1.75 -19.76 -6.68
N LEU A 36 -2.80 -20.08 -5.92
CA LEU A 36 -3.45 -19.16 -4.98
C LEU A 36 -2.50 -18.76 -3.84
N VAL A 37 -1.76 -19.71 -3.27
CA VAL A 37 -0.77 -19.44 -2.21
C VAL A 37 0.35 -18.56 -2.74
N VAL A 38 0.89 -18.86 -3.93
CA VAL A 38 1.91 -18.02 -4.57
C VAL A 38 1.34 -16.63 -4.82
N TYR A 39 0.16 -16.50 -5.44
CA TYR A 39 -0.50 -15.23 -5.69
C TYR A 39 -0.70 -14.40 -4.41
N ILE A 40 -1.22 -15.01 -3.34
CA ILE A 40 -1.38 -14.34 -2.04
C ILE A 40 -0.02 -13.98 -1.44
N TRP A 41 1.02 -14.80 -1.61
CA TRP A 41 2.36 -14.47 -1.15
C TRP A 41 2.94 -13.28 -1.90
N THR A 42 2.96 -13.30 -3.24
CA THR A 42 3.51 -12.21 -4.06
C THR A 42 2.74 -10.91 -3.84
N TYR A 43 1.42 -10.93 -4.00
CA TYR A 43 0.60 -9.72 -3.94
C TYR A 43 0.19 -9.34 -2.51
N GLY A 44 0.09 -10.31 -1.59
CA GLY A 44 -0.16 -10.03 -0.17
C GLY A 44 1.05 -9.43 0.53
N LEU A 45 2.29 -9.77 0.11
CA LEU A 45 3.50 -9.05 0.52
C LEU A 45 3.56 -7.64 -0.04
N GLU A 46 3.11 -7.40 -1.27
CA GLU A 46 2.98 -6.05 -1.82
C GLU A 46 1.97 -5.20 -1.03
N LEU A 47 0.86 -5.80 -0.60
CA LEU A 47 -0.15 -5.14 0.26
C LEU A 47 0.34 -4.91 1.70
N HIS A 48 1.12 -5.83 2.28
CA HIS A 48 1.74 -5.64 3.60
C HIS A 48 2.90 -4.64 3.55
N GLY A 49 3.71 -4.67 2.49
CA GLY A 49 4.77 -3.70 2.24
C GLY A 49 4.21 -2.30 1.99
N ALA A 50 3.14 -2.16 1.20
CA ALA A 50 2.46 -0.88 0.99
C ALA A 50 1.75 -0.39 2.27
N ARG A 51 1.17 -1.27 3.09
CA ARG A 51 0.61 -0.92 4.40
C ARG A 51 1.67 -0.58 5.44
N GLN A 52 2.84 -1.23 5.41
CA GLN A 52 3.97 -0.84 6.23
C GLN A 52 4.52 0.50 5.75
N MET A 53 4.64 0.77 4.46
CA MET A 53 5.03 2.12 3.97
C MET A 53 3.98 3.21 4.27
N ALA A 54 2.71 2.84 4.45
CA ALA A 54 1.64 3.76 4.85
C ALA A 54 1.45 3.89 6.38
N GLY A 55 1.88 2.91 7.16
CA GLY A 55 1.71 2.84 8.62
C GLY A 55 3.01 2.92 9.43
N GLN A 56 4.17 2.79 8.79
CA GLN A 56 5.46 3.09 9.36
C GLN A 56 5.57 4.61 9.37
N GLY A 57 5.25 5.18 10.54
CA GLY A 57 5.59 6.56 10.84
C GLY A 57 7.01 6.85 10.36
N PHE A 58 7.18 8.03 9.78
CA PHE A 58 8.39 8.49 9.14
C PHE A 58 9.63 8.09 9.95
N PRO A 59 10.70 7.56 9.32
CA PRO A 59 11.93 7.15 10.00
C PRO A 59 12.76 8.31 10.56
N GLY A 60 12.20 9.52 10.62
CA GLY A 60 12.76 10.65 11.35
C GLY A 60 12.14 10.73 12.74
N GLY A 61 12.94 11.04 13.75
CA GLY A 61 12.45 11.27 15.12
C GLY A 61 11.22 12.18 15.10
N LYS A 62 10.09 11.62 15.53
CA LYS A 62 8.80 12.30 15.53
C LYS A 62 8.71 13.11 16.82
N GLU A 63 8.88 14.42 16.71
CA GLU A 63 8.69 15.34 17.84
C GLU A 63 7.28 15.94 17.74
N THR A 64 6.36 15.42 18.55
CA THR A 64 5.03 16.02 18.66
C THR A 64 5.17 17.39 19.33
N LEU A 65 5.05 18.45 18.54
CA LEU A 65 5.05 19.81 19.05
C LEU A 65 3.67 20.13 19.64
N LEU A 66 3.65 20.95 20.71
CA LEU A 66 2.42 21.66 21.05
C LEU A 66 2.01 22.50 19.82
N PRO A 67 0.70 22.64 19.52
CA PRO A 67 0.27 23.38 18.34
C PRO A 67 0.81 24.82 18.39
N VAL A 68 1.78 25.13 17.54
CA VAL A 68 2.39 26.46 17.43
C VAL A 68 1.83 27.15 16.19
N GLU A 69 1.36 28.39 16.34
CA GLU A 69 0.97 29.21 15.18
C GLU A 69 2.24 29.77 14.52
N MET A 70 2.43 29.49 13.23
CA MET A 70 3.52 30.01 12.41
C MET A 70 2.97 30.81 11.23
N THR A 71 3.77 31.76 10.74
CA THR A 71 3.40 32.56 9.57
C THR A 71 4.20 32.10 8.36
N VAL A 72 3.53 31.97 7.23
CA VAL A 72 4.14 31.63 5.96
C VAL A 72 4.97 32.82 5.46
N GLN A 73 6.29 32.64 5.34
CA GLN A 73 7.22 33.68 4.89
C GLN A 73 7.57 33.54 3.41
N ALA A 74 7.60 32.32 2.90
CA ALA A 74 7.83 32.06 1.48
C ALA A 74 6.64 32.52 0.63
N ASP A 75 6.91 32.97 -0.59
CA ASP A 75 5.86 33.46 -1.50
C ASP A 75 4.78 32.40 -1.74
N ARG A 76 5.19 31.13 -1.88
CA ARG A 76 4.30 29.97 -2.01
C ARG A 76 4.92 28.72 -1.39
N ILE A 77 4.14 27.99 -0.58
CA ILE A 77 4.51 26.67 -0.06
C ILE A 77 3.48 25.65 -0.51
N ILE A 78 3.92 24.59 -1.19
CA ILE A 78 3.02 23.49 -1.53
C ILE A 78 2.87 22.58 -0.30
N VAL A 79 1.62 22.32 0.07
CA VAL A 79 1.26 21.39 1.15
C VAL A 79 1.05 20.02 0.54
N TRP A 80 1.70 19.01 1.11
CA TRP A 80 1.68 17.65 0.61
C TRP A 80 0.93 16.71 1.56
N SER A 81 0.43 15.60 1.04
CA SER A 81 -0.18 14.55 1.86
C SER A 81 0.83 13.84 2.78
N LYS A 82 2.13 13.91 2.47
CA LYS A 82 3.24 13.36 3.26
C LYS A 82 4.56 14.12 2.98
N PRO A 83 5.52 14.12 3.92
CA PRO A 83 6.91 14.54 3.72
C PRO A 83 7.55 13.93 2.46
N GLY A 84 8.51 14.65 1.89
CA GLY A 84 9.21 14.26 0.65
C GLY A 84 8.51 14.71 -0.64
N GLY A 85 7.27 15.19 -0.55
CA GLY A 85 6.54 15.77 -1.68
C GLY A 85 6.36 14.81 -2.86
N VAL A 86 6.36 15.34 -4.08
CA VAL A 86 6.16 14.56 -5.32
C VAL A 86 7.16 13.41 -5.48
N ASN A 87 8.39 13.58 -5.02
CA ASN A 87 9.47 12.57 -5.13
C ASN A 87 9.16 11.29 -4.34
N LYS A 88 8.26 11.35 -3.35
CA LYS A 88 7.78 10.19 -2.59
C LYS A 88 6.37 9.77 -2.96
N GLY A 89 5.82 10.31 -4.07
CA GLY A 89 4.44 10.06 -4.46
C GLY A 89 3.43 10.72 -3.53
N ALA A 90 3.78 11.86 -2.91
CA ALA A 90 2.81 12.64 -2.16
C ALA A 90 1.90 13.42 -3.12
N SER A 91 0.59 13.34 -2.91
CA SER A 91 -0.38 14.19 -3.58
C SER A 91 -0.38 15.59 -2.97
N SER A 92 -0.53 16.63 -3.81
CA SER A 92 -0.73 18.01 -3.36
C SER A 92 -2.07 18.17 -2.65
N ARG A 93 -2.08 18.86 -1.51
CA ARG A 93 -3.24 19.19 -0.68
C ARG A 93 -3.62 20.67 -0.77
N GLY A 94 -2.76 21.50 -1.35
CA GLY A 94 -2.97 22.93 -1.49
C GLY A 94 -1.66 23.72 -1.57
N ILE A 95 -1.80 25.03 -1.66
CA ILE A 95 -0.70 25.98 -1.65
C ILE A 95 -0.99 26.96 -0.51
N LEU A 96 0.01 27.25 0.30
CA LEU A 96 0.01 28.34 1.26
C LEU A 96 0.66 29.57 0.63
N GLU A 97 0.08 30.72 0.88
CA GLU A 97 0.60 32.00 0.41
C GLU A 97 1.25 32.79 1.55
N LYS A 98 2.17 33.67 1.20
CA LYS A 98 2.88 34.51 2.15
C LYS A 98 1.90 35.31 3.03
N GLY A 99 2.14 35.31 4.33
CA GLY A 99 1.33 35.99 5.33
C GLY A 99 0.18 35.14 5.89
N GLU A 100 -0.09 33.95 5.35
CA GLU A 100 -1.05 33.03 5.96
C GLU A 100 -0.53 32.50 7.29
N LYS A 101 -1.45 32.39 8.25
CA LYS A 101 -1.19 31.83 9.58
C LYS A 101 -1.63 30.38 9.60
N VAL A 102 -0.74 29.49 10.01
CA VAL A 102 -0.98 28.05 10.04
C VAL A 102 -0.62 27.48 11.40
N GLN A 103 -1.35 26.46 11.84
CA GLN A 103 -0.99 25.73 13.05
C GLN A 103 -0.06 24.59 12.69
N VAL A 104 1.14 24.59 13.26
CA VAL A 104 2.08 23.48 13.17
C VAL A 104 1.73 22.47 14.24
N LEU A 105 1.38 21.25 13.81
CA LEU A 105 0.97 20.15 14.68
C LEU A 105 2.10 19.17 14.97
N ASP A 106 3.02 19.03 14.02
CA ASP A 106 4.05 17.99 14.06
C ASP A 106 5.28 18.43 13.26
N ARG A 107 6.42 17.82 13.60
CA ARG A 107 7.70 18.06 12.94
C ARG A 107 8.39 16.74 12.68
N VAL A 108 8.91 16.58 11.47
CA VAL A 108 9.73 15.42 11.13
C VAL A 108 10.90 15.80 10.25
N GLU A 109 12.06 15.24 10.55
CA GLU A 109 13.21 15.31 9.66
C GLU A 109 13.14 14.15 8.67
N PHE A 110 13.15 14.44 7.38
CA PHE A 110 13.08 13.43 6.34
C PHE A 110 14.01 13.79 5.18
N GLU A 111 14.96 12.89 4.91
CA GLU A 111 15.99 13.04 3.87
C GLU A 111 16.79 14.34 3.99
N GLY A 112 17.16 14.72 5.23
CA GLY A 112 17.97 15.91 5.52
C GLY A 112 17.21 17.24 5.43
N ALA A 113 15.89 17.21 5.27
CA ALA A 113 15.03 18.39 5.31
C ALA A 113 14.01 18.28 6.44
N ILE A 114 13.71 19.41 7.09
CA ILE A 114 12.68 19.48 8.12
C ILE A 114 11.33 19.74 7.44
N TRP A 115 10.36 18.87 7.74
CA TRP A 115 8.99 18.95 7.31
C TRP A 115 8.10 19.24 8.50
N LEU A 116 7.17 20.18 8.32
CA LEU A 116 6.20 20.58 9.33
C LEU A 116 4.81 20.17 8.87
N GLU A 117 4.08 19.51 9.77
CA GLU A 117 2.67 19.24 9.55
C GLU A 117 1.86 20.46 9.92
N VAL A 118 1.16 21.02 8.94
CA VAL A 118 0.36 22.23 9.06
C VAL A 118 -1.13 21.90 8.96
N ALA A 119 -1.90 22.50 9.85
CA ALA A 119 -3.35 22.54 9.77
C ALA A 119 -3.81 23.92 9.28
N LEU A 120 -4.48 23.92 8.14
CA LEU A 120 -5.31 25.00 7.62
C LEU A 120 -6.78 24.69 7.92
N VAL A 121 -7.63 25.70 7.90
CA VAL A 121 -9.08 25.56 8.10
C VAL A 121 -9.65 24.47 7.17
N GLY A 122 -9.87 23.26 7.73
CA GLY A 122 -10.37 22.08 7.02
C GLY A 122 -9.36 21.29 6.18
N ARG A 123 -8.06 21.64 6.20
CA ARG A 123 -7.01 20.95 5.41
C ARG A 123 -5.78 20.67 6.28
N ARG A 124 -5.24 19.45 6.21
CA ARG A 124 -4.02 19.05 6.92
C ARG A 124 -3.01 18.50 5.92
N GLY A 125 -1.73 18.82 6.10
CA GLY A 125 -0.66 18.24 5.31
C GLY A 125 0.71 18.77 5.69
N TRP A 126 1.71 18.47 4.87
CA TRP A 126 3.12 18.67 5.18
C TRP A 126 3.75 19.73 4.27
N GLY A 127 4.38 20.73 4.86
CA GLY A 127 5.18 21.76 4.18
C GLY A 127 6.63 21.71 4.62
N LYS A 128 7.54 22.26 3.80
CA LYS A 128 8.95 22.42 4.21
C LYS A 128 9.07 23.54 5.24
N ALA A 129 9.87 23.31 6.30
CA ALA A 129 10.08 24.28 7.37
C ALA A 129 10.72 25.58 6.89
N GLU A 130 11.58 25.54 5.86
CA GLU A 130 12.29 26.72 5.32
C GLU A 130 11.37 27.87 4.90
N GLY A 131 10.10 27.60 4.61
CA GLY A 131 9.12 28.62 4.26
C GLY A 131 8.27 29.14 5.42
N LEU A 132 8.42 28.56 6.62
CA LEU A 132 7.60 28.82 7.81
C LEU A 132 8.49 29.38 8.93
N ASN A 133 8.07 30.47 9.56
CA ASN A 133 8.75 31.06 10.72
C ASN A 133 7.73 31.35 11.84
#